data_AF-A0A7W7IGU6-F1
#
_entry.id   AF-A0A7W7IGU6-F1
#
_cell.length_a   1.000
_cell.length_b   1.000
_cell.length_c   1.000
_cell.angle_alpha   90.00
_cell.angle_beta   90.00
_cell.angle_gamma   90.00
#
_symmetry.space_group_name_H-M   'P 1'
#
loop_
_entity.id
_entity.type
_entity.pdbx_description
1 polymer ?
#
loop_
_entity_poly.entity_id
_entity_poly.type
_entity_poly.pdbx_seq_one_letter_code
_entity_poly.pdbx_strand_id
1 'polypeptide(L)'
;MANAPRPDHTVDFHVRLVDGGPVSPVLVRGTETGDRVRMGAPVGTLTLDESSGRDVLLVAGSTGLAPLKAILEQISLRPDPPRVHLFFGARTRDGLYDLEDLTKLAGEFPWLTVVPAVSDESGGHGFTARLQSGGRAGGGDVEHGNLSDIVAGHGPWDGHDAYVCGPSAMVGHTVEQLARLGVPRDRIRLETFADAQR
;
A
#
# COMPACT_ATOMS: atom_id res chain seq x y z
N MET A 1 -11.90 -0.01 -1.12
CA MET A 1 -12.22 -1.40 -0.73
C MET A 1 -10.91 -2.11 -0.47
N ALA A 2 -10.88 -3.07 0.46
CA ALA A 2 -9.67 -3.77 0.90
C ALA A 2 -9.57 -5.23 0.44
N ASN A 3 -10.62 -5.74 -0.22
CA ASN A 3 -10.69 -7.09 -0.74
C ASN A 3 -11.05 -7.12 -2.23
N ALA A 4 -10.67 -8.22 -2.89
CA ALA A 4 -11.17 -8.56 -4.22
C ALA A 4 -12.68 -8.89 -4.15
N PRO A 5 -13.42 -8.84 -5.28
CA PRO A 5 -14.82 -9.27 -5.30
C PRO A 5 -14.96 -10.73 -4.83
N ARG A 6 -15.66 -10.94 -3.72
CA ARG A 6 -15.89 -12.27 -3.14
C ARG A 6 -17.31 -12.81 -3.46
N PRO A 7 -17.48 -14.14 -3.59
CA PRO A 7 -18.80 -14.74 -3.84
C PRO A 7 -19.82 -14.54 -2.72
N ASP A 8 -19.36 -14.27 -1.49
CA ASP A 8 -20.21 -14.03 -0.32
C ASP A 8 -20.70 -12.57 -0.23
N HIS A 9 -20.32 -11.73 -1.20
CA HIS A 9 -20.67 -10.32 -1.28
C HIS A 9 -20.19 -9.47 -0.10
N THR A 10 -19.19 -9.95 0.65
CA THR A 10 -18.57 -9.17 1.72
C THR A 10 -17.62 -8.12 1.15
N VAL A 11 -17.50 -7.00 1.86
CA VAL A 11 -16.61 -5.89 1.52
C VAL A 11 -15.85 -5.42 2.76
N ASP A 12 -14.55 -5.28 2.60
CA ASP A 12 -13.63 -4.85 3.65
C ASP A 12 -13.24 -3.38 3.42
N PHE A 13 -13.21 -2.60 4.49
CA PHE A 13 -12.79 -1.20 4.47
C PHE A 13 -11.75 -0.96 5.55
N HIS A 14 -10.65 -0.28 5.20
CA HIS A 14 -9.69 0.20 6.19
C HIS A 14 -9.94 1.69 6.41
N VAL A 15 -10.44 2.04 7.58
CA VAL A 15 -10.84 3.40 7.92
C VAL A 15 -9.88 3.99 8.94
N ARG A 16 -9.23 5.09 8.59
CA ARG A 16 -8.44 5.88 9.53
C ARG A 16 -9.35 6.87 10.24
N LEU A 17 -9.26 6.93 11.56
CA LEU A 17 -9.91 7.97 12.34
C LEU A 17 -9.28 9.34 12.00
N VAL A 18 -10.14 10.30 11.69
CA VAL A 18 -9.77 11.70 11.45
C VAL A 18 -10.53 12.54 12.45
N ASP A 19 -9.81 13.21 13.35
CA ASP A 19 -10.43 14.07 14.36
C ASP A 19 -11.19 15.21 13.68
N GLY A 20 -12.45 15.41 14.08
CA GLY A 20 -13.35 16.39 13.46
C GLY A 20 -13.96 15.95 12.12
N GLY A 21 -13.63 14.76 11.61
CA GLY A 21 -14.23 14.24 10.37
C GLY A 21 -15.71 13.87 10.56
N PRO A 22 -16.58 14.07 9.54
CA PRO A 22 -18.01 13.77 9.67
C PRO A 22 -18.35 12.27 9.63
N VAL A 23 -17.45 11.44 9.09
CA VAL A 23 -17.73 10.01 8.80
C VAL A 23 -16.84 9.06 9.61
N SER A 24 -15.53 9.28 9.66
CA SER A 24 -14.61 8.32 10.28
C SER A 24 -14.84 8.11 11.79
N PRO A 25 -15.24 9.10 12.61
CA PRO A 25 -15.57 8.83 14.00
C PRO A 25 -16.80 7.95 14.15
N VAL A 26 -17.81 8.11 13.29
CA VAL A 26 -19.02 7.27 13.29
C VAL A 26 -18.64 5.83 12.95
N LEU A 27 -17.86 5.61 11.90
CA LEU A 27 -17.44 4.26 11.48
C LEU A 27 -16.46 3.58 12.45
N VAL A 28 -15.61 4.34 13.13
CA VAL A 28 -14.57 3.75 14.01
C VAL A 28 -15.08 3.56 15.44
N ARG A 29 -15.95 4.46 15.92
CA ARG A 29 -16.37 4.47 17.33
C ARG A 29 -17.86 4.24 17.54
N GLY A 30 -18.69 4.42 16.52
CA GLY A 30 -20.14 4.49 16.64
C GLY A 30 -20.92 3.38 15.91
N THR A 31 -20.28 2.60 15.05
CA THR A 31 -20.95 1.48 14.35
C THR A 31 -20.77 0.16 15.08
N GLU A 32 -21.84 -0.62 15.14
CA GLU A 32 -21.89 -1.94 15.75
C GLU A 32 -22.41 -2.99 14.75
N THR A 33 -22.22 -4.28 15.08
CA THR A 33 -22.78 -5.37 14.29
C THR A 33 -24.30 -5.27 14.24
N GLY A 34 -24.87 -5.25 13.03
CA GLY A 34 -26.30 -5.10 12.79
C GLY A 34 -26.69 -3.73 12.25
N ASP A 35 -25.79 -2.74 12.34
CA ASP A 35 -26.00 -1.44 11.72
C ASP A 35 -26.08 -1.53 10.20
N ARG A 36 -26.87 -0.63 9.63
CA ARG A 36 -27.08 -0.56 8.18
C ARG A 36 -26.31 0.61 7.60
N VAL A 37 -25.30 0.29 6.79
CA VAL A 37 -24.54 1.28 6.03
C VAL A 37 -25.09 1.37 4.61
N ARG A 38 -25.46 2.58 4.17
CA ARG A 38 -25.85 2.81 2.77
C ARG A 38 -24.64 3.18 1.95
N MET A 39 -24.31 2.35 0.98
CA MET A 39 -23.17 2.55 0.08
C MET A 39 -23.63 3.13 -1.26
N GLY A 40 -22.83 4.04 -1.81
CA GLY A 40 -22.96 4.48 -3.20
C GLY A 40 -22.37 3.45 -4.17
N ALA A 41 -22.48 3.73 -5.47
CA ALA A 41 -21.78 2.95 -6.49
C ALA A 41 -20.25 3.02 -6.28
N PRO A 42 -19.50 1.96 -6.62
CA PRO A 42 -18.04 2.00 -6.56
C PRO A 42 -17.50 3.07 -7.51
N VAL A 43 -16.51 3.82 -7.04
CA VAL A 43 -15.81 4.85 -7.79
C VAL A 43 -14.30 4.64 -7.65
N GLY A 44 -13.53 5.08 -8.64
CA GLY A 44 -12.09 4.92 -8.71
C GLY A 44 -11.64 4.13 -9.93
N THR A 45 -10.35 4.24 -10.26
CA THR A 45 -9.73 3.60 -11.44
C THR A 45 -8.50 2.77 -11.10
N LEU A 46 -8.17 2.65 -9.81
CA LEU A 46 -7.04 1.85 -9.35
C LEU A 46 -7.42 0.37 -9.33
N THR A 47 -7.38 -0.24 -10.52
CA THR A 47 -7.69 -1.66 -10.74
C THR A 47 -6.51 -2.37 -11.38
N LEU A 48 -6.34 -3.64 -11.07
CA LEU A 48 -5.31 -4.50 -11.65
C LEU A 48 -5.49 -4.62 -13.18
N ASP A 49 -4.42 -4.46 -13.94
CA ASP A 49 -4.39 -4.79 -15.37
C ASP A 49 -4.24 -6.29 -15.55
N GLU A 50 -5.34 -6.95 -15.93
CA GLU A 50 -5.35 -8.41 -16.11
C GLU A 50 -4.71 -8.87 -17.41
N SER A 51 -4.48 -7.95 -18.36
CA SER A 51 -3.84 -8.27 -19.63
C SER A 51 -2.31 -8.24 -19.56
N SER A 52 -1.75 -7.68 -18.49
CA SER A 52 -0.31 -7.56 -18.32
C SER A 52 0.29 -8.83 -17.70
N GLY A 53 1.38 -9.31 -18.30
CA GLY A 53 2.23 -10.38 -17.76
C GLY A 53 3.45 -9.87 -17.00
N ARG A 54 3.47 -8.60 -16.59
CA ARG A 54 4.59 -7.98 -15.88
C ARG A 54 4.51 -8.23 -14.37
N ASP A 55 5.66 -8.14 -13.72
CA ASP A 55 5.73 -8.07 -12.27
C ASP A 55 5.08 -6.78 -11.75
N VAL A 56 4.61 -6.82 -10.51
CA VAL A 56 3.77 -5.76 -9.94
C VAL A 56 4.50 -5.07 -8.78
N LEU A 57 4.54 -3.74 -8.83
CA LEU A 57 5.02 -2.91 -7.74
C LEU A 57 3.83 -2.22 -7.06
N LEU A 58 3.63 -2.49 -5.78
CA LEU A 58 2.61 -1.88 -4.93
C LEU A 58 3.28 -0.95 -3.92
N VAL A 59 2.89 0.33 -3.89
CA VAL A 59 3.41 1.31 -2.92
C VAL A 59 2.25 1.94 -2.16
N ALA A 60 2.09 1.53 -0.90
CA ALA A 60 1.03 1.98 -0.01
C ALA A 60 1.55 2.96 1.04
N GLY A 61 0.76 3.98 1.35
CA GLY A 61 0.92 4.81 2.54
C GLY A 61 -0.38 4.90 3.34
N SER A 62 -0.29 4.72 4.66
CA SER A 62 -1.46 4.76 5.56
C SER A 62 -2.58 3.81 5.08
N THR A 63 -3.84 4.25 5.05
CA THR A 63 -4.96 3.43 4.57
C THR A 63 -4.98 3.19 3.05
N GLY A 64 -4.02 3.75 2.30
CA GLY A 64 -3.79 3.37 0.90
C GLY A 64 -3.37 1.92 0.72
N LEU A 65 -3.03 1.21 1.81
CA LEU A 65 -2.89 -0.24 1.79
C LEU A 65 -4.17 -0.97 1.39
N ALA A 66 -5.37 -0.45 1.71
CA ALA A 66 -6.63 -1.14 1.40
C ALA A 66 -6.78 -1.49 -0.09
N PRO A 67 -6.79 -0.54 -1.04
CA PRO A 67 -6.94 -0.90 -2.45
C PRO A 67 -5.80 -1.79 -2.96
N LEU A 68 -4.59 -1.67 -2.41
CA LEU A 68 -3.48 -2.53 -2.80
C LEU A 68 -3.61 -3.95 -2.24
N LYS A 69 -4.23 -4.15 -1.07
CA LYS A 69 -4.62 -5.48 -0.59
C LYS A 69 -5.70 -6.11 -1.44
N ALA A 70 -6.66 -5.33 -1.95
CA ALA A 70 -7.65 -5.84 -2.89
C ALA A 70 -6.98 -6.36 -4.18
N ILE A 71 -6.01 -5.61 -4.71
CA ILE A 71 -5.20 -6.04 -5.86
C ILE A 71 -4.39 -7.30 -5.52
N LEU A 72 -3.76 -7.34 -4.35
CA LEU A 72 -2.97 -8.48 -3.90
C LEU A 72 -3.82 -9.75 -3.75
N GLU A 73 -5.00 -9.64 -3.16
CA GLU A 73 -5.98 -10.73 -3.06
C GLU A 73 -6.45 -11.18 -4.44
N GLN A 74 -6.67 -10.26 -5.39
CA GLN A 74 -7.01 -10.64 -6.76
C GLN A 74 -5.86 -11.38 -7.46
N ILE A 75 -4.60 -11.00 -7.21
CA ILE A 75 -3.42 -11.69 -7.75
C ILE A 75 -3.30 -13.10 -7.16
N SER A 76 -3.53 -13.29 -5.87
CA SER A 76 -3.39 -14.60 -5.22
C SER A 76 -4.37 -15.67 -5.73
N LEU A 77 -5.49 -15.24 -6.33
CA LEU A 77 -6.46 -16.12 -6.97
C LEU A 77 -6.02 -16.61 -8.36
N ARG A 78 -4.93 -16.09 -8.92
CA ARG A 78 -4.43 -16.50 -10.24
C ARG A 78 -3.69 -17.85 -10.15
N PRO A 79 -3.80 -18.71 -11.18
CA PRO A 79 -3.02 -19.95 -11.24
C PRO A 79 -1.51 -19.72 -11.31
N ASP A 80 -1.09 -18.65 -11.98
CA ASP A 80 0.32 -18.25 -12.15
C ASP A 80 0.46 -16.76 -11.81
N PRO A 81 0.62 -16.42 -10.52
CA PRO A 81 0.73 -15.03 -10.09
C PRO A 81 2.10 -14.42 -10.47
N PRO A 82 2.15 -13.16 -10.96
CA PRO A 82 3.40 -12.46 -11.17
C PRO A 82 4.12 -12.20 -9.83
N ARG A 83 5.39 -11.83 -9.89
CA ARG A 83 6.09 -11.40 -8.67
C ARG A 83 5.51 -10.06 -8.23
N VAL A 84 5.33 -9.91 -6.92
CA VAL A 84 4.76 -8.69 -6.33
C VAL A 84 5.69 -8.15 -5.26
N HIS A 85 6.04 -6.87 -5.38
CA HIS A 85 6.74 -6.12 -4.35
C HIS A 85 5.78 -5.12 -3.71
N LEU A 86 5.45 -5.30 -2.43
CA LEU A 86 4.62 -4.38 -1.66
C LEU A 86 5.47 -3.58 -0.68
N PHE A 87 5.57 -2.28 -0.92
CA PHE A 87 6.13 -1.32 0.03
C PHE A 87 5.01 -0.68 0.82
N PHE A 88 5.05 -0.78 2.14
CA PHE A 88 4.04 -0.17 3.02
C PHE A 88 4.70 0.83 3.97
N GLY A 89 4.45 2.11 3.72
CA GLY A 89 5.02 3.22 4.46
C GLY A 89 4.09 3.83 5.50
N ALA A 90 4.66 4.13 6.66
CA ALA A 90 4.03 4.94 7.70
C ALA A 90 5.04 5.94 8.31
N ARG A 91 4.55 6.85 9.16
CA ARG A 91 5.46 7.74 9.91
C ARG A 91 6.16 6.99 11.03
N THR A 92 5.39 6.27 11.82
CA THR A 92 5.83 5.44 12.95
C THR A 92 5.42 3.99 12.72
N ARG A 93 5.97 3.07 13.52
CA ARG A 93 5.64 1.63 13.46
C ARG A 93 4.16 1.37 13.70
N ASP A 94 3.54 2.12 14.62
CA ASP A 94 2.10 2.03 14.91
C ASP A 94 1.21 2.35 13.71
N GLY A 95 1.72 3.12 12.74
CA GLY A 95 1.00 3.40 11.50
C GLY A 95 0.96 2.21 10.53
N LEU A 96 1.75 1.16 10.77
CA LEU A 96 1.76 -0.08 9.99
C LEU A 96 0.73 -1.08 10.53
N TYR A 97 -0.54 -0.67 10.58
CA TYR A 97 -1.65 -1.33 11.31
C TYR A 97 -1.99 -2.78 10.90
N ASP A 98 -1.41 -3.29 9.82
CA ASP A 98 -1.74 -4.59 9.21
C ASP A 98 -0.50 -5.45 8.93
N LEU A 99 0.62 -5.10 9.58
CA LEU A 99 1.93 -5.69 9.29
C LEU A 99 1.99 -7.19 9.61
N GLU A 100 1.27 -7.65 10.64
CA GLU A 100 1.24 -9.06 11.01
C GLU A 100 0.61 -9.91 9.91
N ASP A 101 -0.53 -9.49 9.37
CA ASP A 101 -1.22 -10.22 8.31
C ASP A 101 -0.45 -10.14 7.00
N LEU A 102 0.16 -8.99 6.67
CA LEU A 102 1.08 -8.88 5.54
C LEU A 102 2.30 -9.81 5.67
N THR A 103 2.81 -10.00 6.89
CA THR A 103 3.92 -10.92 7.17
C THR A 103 3.49 -12.38 6.95
N LYS A 104 2.28 -12.75 7.41
CA LYS A 104 1.71 -14.07 7.16
C LYS A 104 1.55 -14.32 5.65
N LEU A 105 0.98 -13.36 4.92
CA LEU A 105 0.81 -13.45 3.46
C LEU A 105 2.16 -13.62 2.75
N ALA A 106 3.20 -12.88 3.14
CA ALA A 106 4.53 -13.02 2.56
C ALA A 106 5.17 -14.39 2.87
N GLY A 107 4.85 -14.99 4.02
CA GLY A 107 5.28 -16.35 4.37
C GLY A 107 4.51 -17.44 3.61
N GLU A 108 3.26 -17.18 3.24
CA GLU A 108 2.40 -18.10 2.48
C GLU A 108 2.67 -18.05 0.97
N PHE A 109 2.95 -16.86 0.43
CA PHE A 109 3.08 -16.60 -0.99
C PHE A 109 4.54 -16.32 -1.40
N PRO A 110 5.25 -17.29 -2.03
CA PRO A 110 6.65 -17.12 -2.42
C PRO A 110 6.89 -16.03 -3.47
N TRP A 111 5.84 -15.63 -4.20
CA TRP A 111 5.89 -14.56 -5.20
C TRP A 111 5.70 -13.17 -4.60
N LEU A 112 5.36 -13.06 -3.30
CA LEU A 112 5.12 -11.80 -2.60
C LEU A 112 6.33 -11.41 -1.74
N THR A 113 6.83 -10.20 -1.95
CA THR A 113 7.79 -9.53 -1.07
C THR A 113 7.11 -8.34 -0.41
N VAL A 114 7.14 -8.26 0.93
CA VAL A 114 6.62 -7.12 1.70
C VAL A 114 7.78 -6.38 2.35
N VAL A 115 7.84 -5.07 2.13
CA VAL A 115 8.84 -4.16 2.69
C VAL A 115 8.11 -3.09 3.51
N PRO A 116 8.01 -3.26 4.84
CA PRO A 116 7.52 -2.21 5.72
C PRO A 116 8.56 -1.09 5.87
N ALA A 117 8.11 0.16 5.85
CA ALA A 117 8.98 1.31 5.98
C ALA A 117 8.40 2.37 6.92
N VAL A 118 9.27 3.00 7.73
CA VAL A 118 8.92 4.12 8.61
C VAL A 118 9.83 5.32 8.35
N SER A 119 9.25 6.52 8.37
CA SER A 119 10.00 7.74 8.04
C SER A 119 10.51 8.53 9.24
N ASP A 120 10.08 8.24 10.48
CA ASP A 120 10.51 9.01 11.65
C ASP A 120 10.50 8.21 12.96
N GLU A 121 11.65 8.18 13.66
CA GLU A 121 11.78 8.18 15.13
C GLU A 121 13.20 8.64 15.49
N SER A 122 13.45 9.96 15.49
CA SER A 122 14.37 10.75 16.35
C SER A 122 15.04 11.89 15.57
N GLY A 123 14.82 13.11 16.06
CA GLY A 123 15.29 14.35 15.44
C GLY A 123 16.80 14.36 15.15
N GLY A 124 17.13 14.69 13.91
CA GLY A 124 18.50 14.97 13.49
C GLY A 124 18.56 15.22 11.99
N HIS A 125 18.90 16.45 11.60
CA HIS A 125 19.29 16.76 10.24
C HIS A 125 20.48 15.87 9.86
N GLY A 126 20.28 14.86 9.03
CA GLY A 126 21.36 13.94 8.68
C GLY A 126 20.93 12.84 7.72
N PHE A 127 21.24 13.05 6.44
CA PHE A 127 21.31 12.00 5.43
C PHE A 127 22.26 10.90 5.91
N THR A 128 21.73 9.75 6.34
CA THR A 128 22.24 8.37 6.17
C THR A 128 21.49 7.43 7.12
N ALA A 129 20.34 6.89 6.70
CA ALA A 129 19.90 5.62 7.28
C ALA A 129 20.73 4.53 6.59
N ARG A 130 21.56 3.80 7.35
CA ARG A 130 22.19 2.57 6.84
C ARG A 130 21.05 1.59 6.52
N LEU A 131 20.93 1.17 5.26
CA LEU A 131 20.24 -0.07 4.93
C LEU A 131 20.87 -1.17 5.78
N GLN A 132 20.14 -1.65 6.79
CA GLN A 132 20.41 -2.96 7.36
C GLN A 132 19.67 -3.98 6.49
N SER A 133 20.27 -4.32 5.36
CA SER A 133 19.84 -5.46 4.57
C SER A 133 20.29 -6.74 5.31
N GLY A 134 19.43 -7.21 6.23
CA GLY A 134 19.50 -8.51 6.88
C GLY A 134 18.73 -9.55 6.04
N GLY A 135 19.29 -10.76 5.92
CA GLY A 135 18.87 -11.75 4.94
C GLY A 135 17.42 -12.24 5.02
N ARG A 136 16.94 -12.70 3.86
CA ARG A 136 15.61 -13.30 3.57
C ARG A 136 14.41 -12.41 3.92
N ALA A 137 13.88 -11.77 2.88
CA ALA A 137 12.56 -11.15 2.85
C ALA A 137 11.50 -12.09 3.43
N GLY A 138 11.11 -11.82 4.67
CA GLY A 138 10.23 -12.65 5.49
C GLY A 138 10.01 -11.95 6.82
N GLY A 139 9.14 -10.94 6.80
CA GLY A 139 8.54 -10.23 7.95
C GLY A 139 9.34 -10.14 9.25
N GLY A 140 10.05 -9.04 9.45
CA GLY A 140 10.63 -8.71 10.75
C GLY A 140 11.29 -7.34 10.79
N ASP A 141 12.07 -7.03 9.75
CA ASP A 141 12.84 -5.79 9.67
C ASP A 141 12.01 -4.69 9.02
N VAL A 142 11.89 -3.55 9.72
CA VAL A 142 11.26 -2.34 9.22
C VAL A 142 12.36 -1.44 8.66
N GLU A 143 12.23 -1.03 7.41
CA GLU A 143 13.15 -0.09 6.81
C GLU A 143 12.91 1.33 7.32
N HIS A 144 13.98 2.11 7.43
CA HIS A 144 13.93 3.47 7.95
C HIS A 144 14.33 4.47 6.86
N GLY A 145 13.46 5.42 6.56
CA GLY A 145 13.71 6.45 5.58
C GLY A 145 12.47 6.90 4.83
N ASN A 146 12.67 7.74 3.82
CA ASN A 146 11.59 8.11 2.92
C ASN A 146 11.19 6.90 2.07
N LEU A 147 9.89 6.59 2.04
CA LEU A 147 9.34 5.48 1.27
C LEU A 147 9.76 5.53 -0.21
N SER A 148 9.76 6.70 -0.84
CA SER A 148 10.13 6.81 -2.25
C SER A 148 11.60 6.46 -2.51
N ASP A 149 12.48 6.77 -1.57
CA ASP A 149 13.91 6.48 -1.68
C ASP A 149 14.19 5.00 -1.41
N ILE A 150 13.47 4.40 -0.45
CA ILE A 150 13.51 2.96 -0.19
C ILE A 150 13.04 2.21 -1.43
N VAL A 151 11.87 2.56 -1.98
CA VAL A 151 11.35 1.98 -3.23
C VAL A 151 12.42 2.10 -4.32
N ALA A 152 13.00 3.28 -4.53
CA ALA A 152 14.03 3.47 -5.55
C ALA A 152 15.27 2.55 -5.36
N GLY A 153 15.70 2.31 -4.12
CA GLY A 153 16.85 1.47 -3.79
C GLY A 153 16.67 -0.03 -4.08
N HIS A 154 15.43 -0.51 -4.17
CA HIS A 154 15.11 -1.92 -4.45
C HIS A 154 14.90 -2.21 -5.95
N GLY A 155 14.97 -1.19 -6.81
CA GLY A 155 14.82 -1.33 -8.26
C GLY A 155 15.93 -2.15 -8.94
N PRO A 156 15.85 -2.36 -10.26
CA PRO A 156 15.08 -1.57 -11.23
C PRO A 156 13.58 -1.91 -11.30
N TRP A 157 12.76 -0.93 -11.69
CA TRP A 157 11.28 -1.04 -11.75
C TRP A 157 10.70 -0.90 -13.17
N ASP A 158 11.54 -0.70 -14.18
CA ASP A 158 11.16 -0.50 -15.59
C ASP A 158 10.38 -1.68 -16.21
N GLY A 159 10.59 -2.88 -15.67
CA GLY A 159 9.84 -4.10 -16.00
C GLY A 159 8.47 -4.26 -15.31
N HIS A 160 8.05 -3.33 -14.44
CA HIS A 160 6.88 -3.50 -13.58
C HIS A 160 5.69 -2.63 -14.00
N ASP A 161 4.48 -3.08 -13.64
CA ASP A 161 3.32 -2.20 -13.51
C ASP A 161 3.24 -1.71 -12.06
N ALA A 162 3.22 -0.39 -11.87
CA ALA A 162 3.27 0.25 -10.57
C ALA A 162 1.90 0.77 -10.14
N TYR A 163 1.53 0.49 -8.90
CA TYR A 163 0.28 0.93 -8.26
C TYR A 163 0.64 1.67 -6.98
N VAL A 164 0.33 2.97 -6.92
CA VAL A 164 0.73 3.86 -5.83
C VAL A 164 -0.50 4.45 -5.17
N CYS A 165 -0.70 4.20 -3.87
CA CYS A 165 -1.86 4.68 -3.15
C CYS A 165 -1.54 5.22 -1.76
N GLY A 166 -2.03 6.42 -1.44
CA GLY A 166 -1.85 7.00 -0.12
C GLY A 166 -1.94 8.53 -0.07
N PRO A 167 -1.32 9.17 0.93
CA PRO A 167 -1.28 10.63 1.03
C PRO A 167 -0.67 11.29 -0.21
N SER A 168 -1.27 12.39 -0.67
CA SER A 168 -0.91 13.06 -1.93
C SER A 168 0.59 13.38 -2.05
N ALA A 169 1.24 13.81 -0.95
CA ALA A 169 2.68 14.09 -0.95
C ALA A 169 3.52 12.83 -1.21
N MET A 170 3.20 11.71 -0.54
CA MET A 170 3.89 10.43 -0.73
C MET A 170 3.72 9.94 -2.17
N VAL A 171 2.48 9.96 -2.68
CA VAL A 171 2.19 9.50 -4.06
C VAL A 171 2.97 10.35 -5.06
N GLY A 172 2.96 11.68 -4.91
CA GLY A 172 3.71 12.59 -5.78
C GLY A 172 5.21 12.28 -5.81
N HIS A 173 5.84 12.13 -4.64
CA HIS A 173 7.27 11.80 -4.56
C HIS A 173 7.60 10.43 -5.15
N THR A 174 6.80 9.40 -4.86
CA THR A 174 7.00 8.05 -5.41
C THR A 174 6.89 8.05 -6.93
N VAL A 175 5.87 8.68 -7.50
CA VAL A 175 5.67 8.75 -8.96
C VAL A 175 6.82 9.50 -9.64
N GLU A 176 7.30 10.58 -9.04
CA GLU A 176 8.46 11.31 -9.55
C GLU A 176 9.73 10.45 -9.56
N GLN A 177 9.99 9.71 -8.47
CA GLN A 177 11.15 8.81 -8.40
C GLN A 177 11.03 7.66 -9.42
N LEU A 178 9.89 7.00 -9.54
CA LEU A 178 9.67 5.94 -10.53
C LEU A 178 9.87 6.44 -11.96
N ALA A 179 9.41 7.66 -12.27
CA ALA A 179 9.65 8.27 -13.58
C ALA A 179 11.14 8.53 -13.83
N ARG A 180 11.90 8.99 -12.82
CA ARG A 180 13.37 9.17 -12.92
C ARG A 180 14.11 7.84 -13.12
N LEU A 181 13.56 6.75 -12.59
CA LEU A 181 14.07 5.39 -12.78
C LEU A 181 13.62 4.76 -14.12
N GLY A 182 12.91 5.50 -14.97
CA GLY A 182 12.54 5.05 -16.31
C GLY A 182 11.23 4.25 -16.39
N VAL A 183 10.43 4.20 -15.32
CA VAL A 183 9.11 3.56 -15.37
C VAL A 183 8.18 4.39 -16.27
N PRO A 184 7.62 3.81 -17.35
CA PRO A 184 6.70 4.52 -18.24
C PRO A 184 5.45 5.00 -17.49
N ARG A 185 5.01 6.24 -17.74
CA ARG A 185 3.89 6.85 -17.02
C ARG A 185 2.56 6.10 -17.19
N ASP A 186 2.34 5.50 -18.35
CA ASP A 186 1.19 4.65 -18.65
C ASP A 186 1.16 3.35 -17.84
N ARG A 187 2.29 2.97 -17.22
CA ARG A 187 2.39 1.84 -16.29
C ARG A 187 2.29 2.23 -14.83
N ILE A 188 2.15 3.53 -14.52
CA ILE A 188 2.00 4.02 -13.15
C ILE A 188 0.53 4.39 -12.93
N ARG A 189 -0.19 3.53 -12.20
CA ARG A 189 -1.55 3.77 -11.74
C ARG A 189 -1.49 4.32 -10.33
N LEU A 190 -2.24 5.39 -10.05
CA LEU A 190 -2.20 6.04 -8.75
C LEU A 190 -3.58 6.42 -8.26
N GLU A 191 -3.73 6.45 -6.95
CA GLU A 191 -4.86 7.05 -6.26
C GLU A 191 -4.36 7.84 -5.06
N THR A 192 -4.85 9.07 -4.90
CA THR A 192 -4.54 9.89 -3.75
C THR A 192 -5.76 10.04 -2.87
N PHE A 193 -5.53 10.07 -1.56
CA PHE A 193 -6.52 10.64 -0.65
C PHE A 193 -6.17 12.12 -0.48
N ALA A 194 -7.16 12.99 -0.64
CA ALA A 194 -7.05 14.33 -0.14
C ALA A 194 -6.85 14.25 1.39
N ASP A 195 -5.91 15.02 1.94
CA ASP A 195 -6.01 15.33 3.35
C ASP A 195 -7.39 15.93 3.56
N ALA A 196 -8.13 15.45 4.56
CA ALA A 196 -9.40 16.04 4.96
C ALA A 196 -9.11 17.45 5.49
N GLN A 197 -8.90 18.41 4.59
CA GLN A 197 -8.81 19.82 4.91
C GLN A 197 -10.17 20.46 4.62
N ARG A 198 -10.76 20.89 5.73
CA ARG A 198 -11.95 21.74 5.94
C ARG A 198 -13.29 21.03 6.02
#